data_AF-W4Q7I3-F1
#
_entry.id   AF-W4Q7I3-F1
#
_cell.length_a   1.000
_cell.length_b   1.000
_cell.length_c   1.000
_cell.angle_alpha   90.00
_cell.angle_beta   90.00
_cell.angle_gamma   90.00
#
_symmetry.space_group_name_H-M   'P 1'
#
loop_
_entity.id
_entity.type
_entity.pdbx_description
1 polymer ?
#
loop_
_entity_poly.entity_id
_entity_poly.type
_entity_poly.pdbx_seq_one_letter_code
_entity_poly.pdbx_strand_id
1 'polypeptide(L)'
;MLKEIAHMLRLYHDAVSDFPLFDEWIPIDNTPINREVLCHNDFAVYNIIFNHEQPVGIIDFDVAAPGPRLWDIAYTLYICVPLSRLYHNEKGETVNYNTLYDAERIKTRIKLFFNSYDIEGIDEDYLEMVLLRLEGLCKYIKRKSNEGDTAFQKMIAEGHLEHYEKDIEFIREHRREWY
;
A
#
# COMPACT_ATOMS: atom_id res chain seq x y z
N MET A 1 2.93 16.58 3.54
CA MET A 1 2.23 15.49 2.82
C MET A 1 2.32 14.12 3.52
N LEU A 2 3.45 13.40 3.55
CA LEU A 2 3.48 12.00 4.08
C LEU A 2 2.98 11.83 5.52
N LYS A 3 3.35 12.75 6.43
CA LYS A 3 2.83 12.77 7.82
C LYS A 3 1.30 12.83 7.86
N GLU A 4 0.72 13.70 7.04
CA GLU A 4 -0.73 13.90 6.99
C GLU A 4 -1.45 12.70 6.35
N ILE A 5 -0.81 12.02 5.40
CA ILE A 5 -1.31 10.76 4.86
C ILE A 5 -1.36 9.70 5.96
N ALA A 6 -0.31 9.59 6.79
CA ALA A 6 -0.29 8.68 7.92
C ALA A 6 -1.37 9.02 8.97
N HIS A 7 -1.54 10.30 9.31
CA HIS A 7 -2.61 10.77 10.19
C HIS A 7 -3.99 10.45 9.62
N MET A 8 -4.21 10.70 8.32
CA MET A 8 -5.49 10.41 7.67
C MET A 8 -5.81 8.91 7.66
N LEU A 9 -4.83 8.05 7.34
CA LEU A 9 -5.02 6.61 7.41
C LEU A 9 -5.35 6.17 8.84
N ARG A 10 -4.68 6.74 9.84
CA ARG A 10 -4.97 6.46 11.24
C ARG A 10 -6.40 6.86 11.62
N LEU A 11 -6.80 8.08 11.26
CA LEU A 11 -8.16 8.59 11.49
C LEU A 11 -9.21 7.70 10.82
N TYR A 12 -8.96 7.25 9.59
CA TYR A 12 -9.84 6.30 8.90
C TYR A 12 -9.96 4.99 9.69
N HIS A 13 -8.83 4.35 10.01
CA HIS A 13 -8.82 3.10 10.75
C HIS A 13 -9.50 3.19 12.12
N ASP A 14 -9.33 4.32 12.83
CA ASP A 14 -10.00 4.56 14.11
C ASP A 14 -11.51 4.76 13.92
N ALA A 15 -11.93 5.49 12.88
CA ALA A 15 -13.34 5.72 12.56
C ALA A 15 -14.10 4.45 12.15
N VAL A 16 -13.41 3.44 11.61
CA VAL A 16 -14.02 2.15 11.24
C VAL A 16 -13.70 1.01 12.22
N SER A 17 -13.09 1.31 13.37
CA SER A 17 -12.66 0.30 14.33
C SER A 17 -13.81 -0.41 15.05
N ASP A 18 -14.97 0.22 15.12
CA ASP A 18 -16.23 -0.34 15.64
C ASP A 18 -17.24 -0.67 14.54
N PHE A 19 -16.84 -0.57 13.27
CA PHE A 19 -17.71 -0.87 12.15
C PHE A 19 -17.97 -2.37 12.04
N PRO A 20 -19.21 -2.81 11.81
CA PRO A 20 -19.52 -4.23 11.67
C PRO A 20 -18.77 -4.85 10.48
N LEU A 21 -18.06 -5.96 10.73
CA LEU A 21 -17.31 -6.69 9.71
C LEU A 21 -18.15 -7.87 9.22
N PHE A 22 -18.56 -7.84 7.96
CA PHE A 22 -19.38 -8.90 7.36
C PHE A 22 -18.51 -9.87 6.53
N ASP A 23 -18.86 -11.15 6.55
CA ASP A 23 -18.16 -12.19 5.77
C ASP A 23 -18.37 -12.05 4.25
N GLU A 24 -19.33 -11.23 3.83
CA GLU A 24 -19.61 -10.91 2.43
C GLU A 24 -18.53 -10.02 1.80
N TRP A 25 -17.78 -9.27 2.62
CA TRP A 25 -16.64 -8.49 2.16
C TRP A 25 -15.42 -9.37 2.05
N ILE A 26 -15.20 -9.86 0.82
CA ILE A 26 -14.13 -10.80 0.50
C ILE A 26 -12.80 -10.04 0.51
N PRO A 27 -11.87 -10.37 1.43
CA PRO A 27 -10.55 -9.74 1.45
C PRO A 27 -9.74 -10.07 0.20
N ILE A 28 -8.74 -9.23 -0.07
CA ILE A 28 -7.73 -9.53 -1.10
C ILE A 28 -7.03 -10.83 -0.74
N ASP A 29 -6.58 -11.56 -1.78
CA ASP A 29 -5.81 -12.78 -1.60
C ASP A 29 -4.61 -12.53 -0.65
N ASN A 30 -4.32 -13.50 0.22
CA ASN A 30 -3.30 -13.42 1.28
C ASN A 30 -3.55 -12.42 2.43
N THR A 31 -4.66 -11.66 2.48
CA THR A 31 -4.94 -10.82 3.66
C THR A 31 -4.92 -11.68 4.94
N PRO A 32 -4.18 -11.30 5.99
CA PRO A 32 -4.15 -12.06 7.24
C PRO A 32 -5.53 -12.22 7.88
N ILE A 33 -5.74 -13.32 8.61
CA ILE A 33 -7.04 -13.63 9.24
C ILE A 33 -7.41 -12.69 10.39
N ASN A 34 -6.43 -11.97 10.94
CA ASN A 34 -6.66 -10.87 11.85
C ASN A 34 -7.57 -9.84 11.15
N ARG A 35 -8.70 -9.50 11.79
CA ARG A 35 -9.66 -8.50 11.31
C ARG A 35 -9.79 -7.40 12.36
N GLU A 36 -8.88 -6.43 12.32
CA GLU A 36 -8.88 -5.29 13.22
C GLU A 36 -9.83 -4.18 12.76
N VAL A 37 -9.88 -3.94 11.45
CA VAL A 37 -10.59 -2.81 10.85
C VAL A 37 -11.15 -3.19 9.48
N LEU A 38 -12.05 -2.36 8.96
CA LEU A 38 -12.38 -2.37 7.54
C LEU A 38 -11.25 -1.69 6.76
N CYS A 39 -10.31 -2.47 6.23
CA CYS A 39 -9.25 -1.93 5.38
C CYS A 39 -9.84 -1.32 4.10
N HIS A 40 -9.31 -0.19 3.67
CA HIS A 40 -9.61 0.43 2.38
C HIS A 40 -9.03 -0.40 1.23
N ASN A 41 -7.94 -1.13 1.46
CA ASN A 41 -7.19 -1.97 0.52
C ASN A 41 -6.53 -1.26 -0.67
N ASP A 42 -6.98 -0.05 -1.02
CA ASP A 42 -6.44 0.81 -2.08
C ASP A 42 -6.14 2.24 -1.58
N PHE A 43 -5.59 2.34 -0.36
CA PHE A 43 -5.20 3.63 0.23
C PHE A 43 -3.90 4.14 -0.42
N ALA A 44 -4.07 4.82 -1.55
CA ALA A 44 -2.98 5.28 -2.42
C ALA A 44 -3.13 6.77 -2.76
N VAL A 45 -2.03 7.39 -3.20
CA VAL A 45 -1.99 8.85 -3.48
C VAL A 45 -3.06 9.32 -4.48
N TYR A 46 -3.43 8.48 -5.43
CA TYR A 46 -4.47 8.79 -6.44
C TYR A 46 -5.91 8.72 -5.89
N ASN A 47 -6.12 8.08 -4.74
CA ASN A 47 -7.41 7.97 -4.05
C ASN A 47 -7.54 8.95 -2.86
N ILE A 48 -6.54 9.79 -2.63
CA ILE A 48 -6.56 10.81 -1.58
C ILE A 48 -6.87 12.18 -2.22
N ILE A 49 -7.91 12.84 -1.72
CA ILE A 49 -8.28 14.19 -2.15
C ILE A 49 -7.42 15.19 -1.37
N PHE A 50 -6.70 16.05 -2.10
CA PHE A 50 -5.87 17.10 -1.52
C PHE A 50 -6.47 18.48 -1.71
N ASN A 51 -6.38 19.31 -0.67
CA ASN A 51 -6.66 20.74 -0.70
C ASN A 51 -5.42 21.49 -0.19
N HIS A 52 -4.73 22.25 -1.05
CA HIS A 52 -3.48 22.94 -0.71
C HIS A 52 -2.45 22.00 -0.03
N GLU A 53 -2.18 20.84 -0.64
CA GLU A 53 -1.26 19.79 -0.14
C GLU A 53 -1.68 19.10 1.18
N GLN A 54 -2.86 19.42 1.70
CA GLN A 54 -3.45 18.76 2.86
C GLN A 54 -4.44 17.69 2.39
N PRO A 55 -4.32 16.45 2.85
CA PRO A 55 -5.31 15.43 2.55
C PRO A 55 -6.61 15.78 3.31
N VAL A 56 -7.74 15.83 2.60
CA VAL A 56 -9.06 16.21 3.15
C VAL A 56 -10.14 15.16 2.95
N GLY A 57 -9.87 14.10 2.20
CA GLY A 57 -10.79 12.98 2.02
C GLY A 57 -10.15 11.82 1.28
N ILE A 58 -10.83 10.68 1.33
CA ILE A 58 -10.49 9.45 0.62
C ILE A 58 -11.71 8.96 -0.18
N ILE A 59 -11.44 8.29 -1.30
CA ILE A 59 -12.45 7.77 -2.23
C ILE A 59 -12.06 6.36 -2.68
N ASP A 60 -12.97 5.71 -3.40
CA ASP A 60 -12.77 4.39 -4.00
C ASP A 60 -12.69 3.24 -2.99
N PHE A 61 -13.85 2.92 -2.40
CA PHE A 61 -14.01 1.86 -1.40
C PHE A 61 -14.42 0.51 -2.02
N ASP A 62 -14.31 0.34 -3.35
CA ASP A 62 -14.85 -0.82 -4.05
C ASP A 62 -14.19 -2.15 -3.63
N VAL A 63 -12.98 -2.07 -3.08
CA VAL A 63 -12.22 -3.21 -2.57
C VAL A 63 -12.10 -3.22 -1.05
N ALA A 64 -12.87 -2.39 -0.34
CA ALA A 64 -12.83 -2.35 1.12
C ALA A 64 -13.25 -3.70 1.72
N ALA A 65 -12.44 -4.23 2.64
CA ALA A 65 -12.69 -5.53 3.26
C ALA A 65 -11.95 -5.66 4.61
N PRO A 66 -12.39 -6.56 5.52
CA PRO A 66 -11.76 -6.74 6.82
C PRO A 66 -10.29 -7.17 6.72
N GLY A 67 -9.44 -6.58 7.58
CA GLY A 67 -8.01 -6.94 7.67
C GLY A 67 -7.29 -6.28 8.84
N PRO A 68 -5.98 -6.55 9.02
CA PRO A 68 -5.16 -5.84 9.99
C PRO A 68 -4.82 -4.44 9.50
N ARG A 69 -4.64 -3.48 10.40
CA ARG A 69 -4.22 -2.10 10.04
C ARG A 69 -2.93 -2.08 9.22
N LEU A 70 -2.00 -2.98 9.55
CA LEU A 70 -0.71 -3.09 8.87
C LEU A 70 -0.84 -3.48 7.39
N TRP A 71 -1.94 -4.12 6.98
CA TRP A 71 -2.21 -4.47 5.58
C TRP A 71 -2.40 -3.24 4.69
N ASP A 72 -3.19 -2.27 5.18
CA ASP A 72 -3.38 -0.97 4.49
C ASP A 72 -2.13 -0.10 4.57
N ILE A 73 -1.46 -0.08 5.73
CA ILE A 73 -0.19 0.63 5.89
C ILE A 73 0.85 0.12 4.90
N ALA A 74 0.96 -1.19 4.72
CA ALA A 74 1.92 -1.81 3.81
C ALA A 74 1.71 -1.32 2.37
N TYR A 75 0.46 -1.31 1.89
CA TYR A 75 0.16 -0.80 0.55
C TYR A 75 0.39 0.72 0.44
N THR A 76 0.01 1.46 1.48
CA THR A 76 0.23 2.92 1.54
C THR A 76 1.71 3.27 1.48
N LEU A 77 2.56 2.55 2.23
CA LEU A 77 4.02 2.74 2.22
C LEU A 77 4.61 2.40 0.85
N TYR A 78 4.20 1.28 0.25
CA TYR A 78 4.64 0.86 -1.07
C TYR A 78 4.44 1.97 -2.11
N ILE A 79 3.27 2.63 -2.10
CA ILE A 79 2.95 3.71 -3.05
C ILE A 79 3.53 5.08 -2.64
N CYS A 80 3.40 5.48 -1.37
CA CYS A 80 3.70 6.84 -0.92
C CYS A 80 5.17 7.06 -0.54
N VAL A 81 5.92 6.00 -0.26
CA VAL A 81 7.38 6.03 0.02
C VAL A 81 8.24 5.54 -1.15
N PRO A 82 7.61 5.36 -2.32
CA PRO A 82 7.94 4.39 -3.37
C PRO A 82 8.91 3.26 -2.96
N LEU A 83 8.38 2.15 -2.45
CA LEU A 83 9.17 0.93 -2.24
C LEU A 83 9.25 0.13 -3.56
N SER A 84 9.87 0.74 -4.57
CA SER A 84 9.89 0.21 -5.94
C SER A 84 11.22 0.52 -6.63
N ARG A 85 11.55 -0.29 -7.64
CA ARG A 85 12.70 -0.10 -8.55
C ARG A 85 12.60 1.19 -9.38
N LEU A 86 11.39 1.74 -9.55
CA LEU A 86 11.19 3.02 -10.20
C LEU A 86 10.03 3.79 -9.55
N TYR A 87 10.04 5.11 -9.69
CA TYR A 87 8.93 5.96 -9.27
C TYR A 87 8.77 7.14 -10.22
N HIS A 88 7.63 7.81 -10.16
CA HIS A 88 7.38 9.02 -10.93
C HIS A 88 7.62 10.24 -10.06
N ASN A 89 8.40 11.21 -10.56
CA ASN A 89 8.58 12.49 -9.87
C ASN A 89 7.36 13.41 -10.09
N GLU A 90 7.38 14.61 -9.51
CA GLU A 90 6.30 15.60 -9.61
C GLU A 90 6.00 16.05 -11.05
N LYS A 91 6.95 15.86 -11.98
CA LYS A 91 6.78 16.14 -13.41
C LYS A 91 6.23 14.93 -14.19
N GLY A 92 5.99 13.80 -13.51
CA GLY A 92 5.59 12.54 -14.11
C GLY A 92 6.75 11.74 -14.73
N GLU A 93 7.99 12.19 -14.59
CA GLU A 93 9.14 11.52 -15.19
C GLU A 93 9.50 10.27 -14.39
N THR A 94 9.77 9.17 -15.09
CA THR A 94 10.24 7.92 -14.48
C THR A 94 11.67 8.08 -13.98
N VAL A 95 11.87 7.84 -12.69
CA VAL A 95 13.17 7.84 -12.03
C VAL A 95 13.46 6.42 -11.55
N ASN A 96 14.64 5.89 -11.89
CA ASN A 96 15.09 4.59 -11.40
C ASN A 96 15.67 4.74 -9.99
N TYR A 97 15.46 3.71 -9.17
CA TYR A 97 16.05 3.62 -7.84
C TYR A 97 17.58 3.71 -7.91
N ASN A 98 18.16 4.48 -7.00
CA ASN A 98 19.59 4.59 -6.80
C ASN A 98 19.91 4.54 -5.31
N THR A 99 20.55 3.45 -4.86
CA THR A 99 20.93 3.21 -3.46
C THR A 99 21.63 4.42 -2.81
N LEU A 100 22.49 5.15 -3.52
CA LEU A 100 23.23 6.28 -2.95
C LEU A 100 22.34 7.46 -2.53
N TYR A 101 21.20 7.65 -3.20
CA TYR A 101 20.32 8.80 -2.98
C TYR A 101 19.00 8.42 -2.31
N ASP A 102 18.55 7.19 -2.53
CA ASP A 102 17.19 6.78 -2.21
C ASP A 102 17.11 5.99 -0.91
N ALA A 103 18.12 5.20 -0.55
CA ALA A 103 18.08 4.32 0.63
C ALA A 103 17.80 5.10 1.92
N GLU A 104 18.61 6.12 2.24
CA GLU A 104 18.43 6.95 3.44
C GLU A 104 17.15 7.78 3.39
N ARG A 105 16.75 8.24 2.21
CA ARG A 105 15.47 8.96 2.03
C ARG A 105 14.28 8.06 2.35
N ILE A 106 14.26 6.85 1.81
CA ILE A 106 13.20 5.85 2.03
C ILE A 106 13.14 5.48 3.52
N LYS A 107 14.29 5.15 4.13
CA LYS A 107 14.39 4.87 5.56
C LYS A 107 13.83 6.00 6.44
N THR A 108 14.21 7.24 6.13
CA THR A 108 13.72 8.43 6.88
C THR A 108 12.21 8.60 6.72
N ARG A 109 11.68 8.37 5.52
CA ARG A 109 10.25 8.49 5.22
C ARG A 109 9.42 7.39 5.88
N ILE A 110 9.91 6.16 5.94
CA ILE A 110 9.26 5.05 6.67
C ILE A 110 9.15 5.39 8.15
N LYS A 111 10.25 5.81 8.78
CA LYS A 111 10.25 6.25 10.19
C LYS A 111 9.28 7.41 10.41
N LEU A 112 9.26 8.36 9.47
CA LEU A 112 8.34 9.49 9.53
C LEU A 112 6.87 9.05 9.48
N PHE A 113 6.54 8.09 8.63
CA PHE A 113 5.19 7.55 8.50
C PHE A 113 4.75 6.86 9.80
N PHE A 114 5.56 5.94 10.33
CA PHE A 114 5.21 5.20 11.55
C PHE A 114 5.11 6.12 12.78
N ASN A 115 6.04 7.06 12.93
CA ASN A 115 5.96 8.07 13.99
C ASN A 115 4.70 8.94 13.92
N SER A 116 4.17 9.18 12.71
CA SER A 116 2.92 9.90 12.53
C SER A 116 1.68 9.01 12.69
N TYR A 117 1.77 7.73 12.33
CA TYR A 117 0.67 6.78 12.52
C TYR A 117 0.44 6.42 14.01
N ASP A 118 1.52 6.45 14.80
CA ASP A 118 1.52 6.45 16.27
C ASP A 118 0.82 5.24 16.91
N ILE A 119 1.27 4.03 16.55
CA ILE A 119 1.00 2.79 17.29
C ILE A 119 2.33 2.10 17.59
N GLU A 120 2.57 1.84 18.87
CA GLU A 120 3.75 1.11 19.32
C GLU A 120 3.78 -0.31 18.73
N GLY A 121 4.93 -0.70 18.16
CA GLY A 121 5.16 -2.04 17.61
C GLY A 121 4.47 -2.32 16.27
N ILE A 122 3.73 -1.37 15.68
CA ILE A 122 3.07 -1.61 14.38
C ILE A 122 4.06 -1.67 13.21
N ASP A 123 5.26 -1.13 13.40
CA ASP A 123 6.36 -1.21 12.45
C ASP A 123 7.09 -2.56 12.49
N GLU A 124 6.74 -3.46 13.42
CA GLU A 124 7.27 -4.83 13.42
C GLU A 124 6.86 -5.55 12.12
N ASP A 125 7.86 -6.12 11.44
CA ASP A 125 7.69 -6.91 10.22
C ASP A 125 6.94 -6.22 9.06
N TYR A 126 6.86 -4.88 9.03
CA TYR A 126 6.14 -4.16 7.98
C TYR A 126 6.60 -4.52 6.56
N LEU A 127 7.89 -4.80 6.36
CA LEU A 127 8.42 -5.21 5.05
C LEU A 127 7.93 -6.59 4.62
N GLU A 128 7.79 -7.52 5.56
CA GLU A 128 7.21 -8.82 5.27
C GLU A 128 5.71 -8.67 4.97
N MET A 129 5.02 -7.73 5.63
CA MET A 129 3.64 -7.37 5.25
C MET A 129 3.57 -6.75 3.86
N VAL A 130 4.49 -5.86 3.47
CA VAL A 130 4.57 -5.29 2.10
C VAL A 130 4.73 -6.40 1.08
N LEU A 131 5.66 -7.34 1.29
CA LEU A 131 5.87 -8.47 0.39
C LEU A 131 4.59 -9.34 0.28
N LEU A 132 4.00 -9.70 1.41
CA LEU A 132 2.76 -10.49 1.45
C LEU A 132 1.61 -9.76 0.72
N ARG A 133 1.49 -8.44 0.91
CA ARG A 133 0.49 -7.57 0.30
C ARG A 133 0.62 -7.52 -1.21
N LEU A 134 1.84 -7.40 -1.73
CA LEU A 134 2.12 -7.40 -3.17
C LEU A 134 1.91 -8.77 -3.80
N GLU A 135 2.29 -9.85 -3.12
CA GLU A 135 1.97 -11.22 -3.56
C GLU A 135 0.45 -11.44 -3.62
N GLY A 136 -0.28 -10.93 -2.62
CA GLY A 136 -1.73 -10.90 -2.59
C GLY A 136 -2.32 -10.14 -3.77
N LEU A 137 -1.78 -8.97 -4.09
CA LEU A 137 -2.20 -8.17 -5.25
C LEU A 137 -1.97 -8.92 -6.57
N CYS A 138 -0.82 -9.57 -6.73
CA CYS A 138 -0.52 -10.38 -7.91
C CYS A 138 -1.52 -11.53 -8.08
N LYS A 139 -1.84 -12.24 -6.99
CA LYS A 139 -2.85 -13.31 -7.00
C LYS A 139 -4.24 -12.78 -7.33
N TYR A 140 -4.62 -11.65 -6.73
CA TYR A 140 -5.90 -10.99 -6.97
C TYR A 140 -6.07 -10.60 -8.43
N ILE A 141 -5.07 -9.96 -9.03
CA ILE A 141 -5.07 -9.58 -10.46
C ILE A 141 -5.21 -10.82 -11.35
N LYS A 142 -4.42 -11.88 -11.09
CA LYS A 142 -4.50 -13.15 -11.84
C LYS A 142 -5.88 -13.78 -11.72
N ARG A 143 -6.43 -13.84 -10.50
CA ARG A 143 -7.74 -14.43 -10.22
C ARG A 143 -8.85 -13.67 -10.93
N LYS A 144 -8.92 -12.34 -10.78
CA LYS A 144 -9.92 -11.49 -11.44
C LYS A 144 -9.84 -11.57 -12.96
N SER A 145 -8.63 -11.58 -13.53
CA SER A 145 -8.44 -11.80 -14.96
C SER A 145 -9.00 -13.15 -15.43
N ASN A 146 -8.77 -14.22 -14.65
CA ASN A 146 -9.27 -15.57 -14.95
C ASN A 146 -10.80 -15.70 -14.75
N GLU A 147 -11.38 -14.90 -13.86
CA GLU A 147 -12.83 -14.76 -13.68
C GLU A 147 -13.49 -14.01 -14.87
N GLY A 148 -12.70 -13.47 -15.80
CA GLY A 148 -13.17 -12.80 -17.01
C GLY A 148 -13.28 -11.28 -16.90
N ASP A 149 -12.74 -10.68 -15.84
CA ASP A 149 -12.78 -9.23 -15.66
C ASP A 149 -11.83 -8.53 -16.66
N THR A 150 -12.43 -7.75 -17.56
CA THR A 150 -11.71 -7.06 -18.64
C THR A 150 -10.72 -6.01 -18.13
N ALA A 151 -10.97 -5.39 -16.97
CA ALA A 151 -10.06 -4.40 -16.41
C ALA A 151 -8.76 -5.07 -15.95
N PHE A 152 -8.86 -6.20 -15.25
CA PHE A 152 -7.69 -6.96 -14.80
C PHE A 152 -6.94 -7.64 -15.95
N GLN A 153 -7.66 -8.10 -16.99
CA GLN A 153 -7.02 -8.59 -18.22
C GLN A 153 -6.19 -7.48 -18.89
N LYS A 154 -6.71 -6.25 -18.93
CA LYS A 154 -5.99 -5.09 -19.44
C LYS A 154 -4.77 -4.74 -18.59
N MET A 155 -4.89 -4.77 -17.26
CA MET A 155 -3.75 -4.57 -16.35
C MET A 155 -2.61 -5.56 -16.62
N ILE A 156 -2.93 -6.83 -16.88
CA ILE A 156 -1.91 -7.82 -17.25
C ILE A 156 -1.28 -7.47 -18.60
N ALA A 157 -2.09 -7.15 -19.61
CA ALA A 157 -1.60 -6.78 -20.95
C ALA A 157 -0.71 -5.53 -20.95
N GLU A 158 -0.97 -4.58 -20.05
CA GLU A 158 -0.18 -3.36 -19.86
C GLU A 158 1.06 -3.56 -18.94
N GLY A 159 1.28 -4.77 -18.42
CA GLY A 159 2.47 -5.11 -17.65
C GLY A 159 2.42 -4.74 -16.17
N HIS A 160 1.25 -4.41 -15.60
CA HIS A 160 1.12 -4.06 -14.18
C HIS A 160 1.47 -5.25 -13.28
N LEU A 161 1.03 -6.46 -13.66
CA LEU A 161 1.38 -7.68 -12.93
C LEU A 161 2.89 -7.92 -12.89
N GLU A 162 3.56 -7.82 -14.04
CA GLU A 162 5.01 -7.98 -14.14
C GLU A 162 5.75 -6.91 -13.34
N HIS A 163 5.20 -5.68 -13.28
CA HIS A 163 5.75 -4.61 -12.44
C HIS A 163 5.73 -5.00 -10.96
N TYR A 164 4.60 -5.46 -10.42
CA TYR A 164 4.53 -5.90 -9.02
C TYR A 164 5.43 -7.10 -8.72
N GLU A 165 5.52 -8.08 -9.63
CA GLU A 165 6.40 -9.24 -9.47
C GLU A 165 7.88 -8.82 -9.39
N LYS A 166 8.31 -7.88 -10.24
CA LYS A 166 9.67 -7.31 -10.19
C LYS A 166 9.91 -6.46 -8.95
N ASP A 167 8.90 -5.76 -8.46
CA ASP A 167 9.00 -4.97 -7.24
C ASP A 167 9.15 -5.86 -6.00
N ILE A 168 8.49 -7.02 -5.97
CA ILE A 168 8.68 -8.03 -4.91
C ILE A 168 10.14 -8.50 -4.87
N GLU A 169 10.74 -8.79 -6.02
CA GLU A 169 12.16 -9.17 -6.12
C GLU A 169 13.07 -8.02 -5.65
N PHE A 170 12.82 -6.81 -6.14
CA PHE A 170 13.55 -5.61 -5.75
C PHE A 170 13.52 -5.36 -4.24
N ILE A 171 12.34 -5.41 -3.61
CA ILE A 171 12.20 -5.22 -2.16
C ILE A 171 12.96 -6.32 -1.42
N ARG A 172 12.91 -7.58 -1.89
CA ARG A 172 13.68 -8.66 -1.26
C ARG A 172 15.18 -8.37 -1.28
N GLU A 173 15.70 -7.84 -2.36
CA GLU A 173 17.13 -7.52 -2.51
C GLU A 173 17.55 -6.31 -1.67
N HIS A 174 16.74 -5.24 -1.67
CA HIS A 174 17.11 -3.94 -1.11
C HIS A 174 16.57 -3.66 0.30
N ARG A 175 15.66 -4.48 0.85
CA ARG A 175 15.01 -4.21 2.15
C ARG A 175 15.98 -3.92 3.30
N ARG A 176 17.18 -4.53 3.27
CA ARG A 176 18.23 -4.33 4.29
C ARG A 176 18.78 -2.90 4.31
N GLU A 177 18.65 -2.16 3.22
CA GLU A 177 19.07 -0.76 3.12
C GLU A 177 18.12 0.18 3.89
N TRP A 178 16.91 -0.27 4.22
CA TRP A 178 15.86 0.57 4.83
C TRP A 178 15.62 0.29 6.32
N TYR A 179 16.32 -0.70 6.90
CA TYR A 179 16.38 -0.95 8.35
C TYR A 179 17.30 0.05 9.07
#